data_AF-A0AAD6TPM7-F1
#
_entry.id   AF-A0AAD6TPM7-F1
#
_cell.length_a   1.000
_cell.length_b   1.000
_cell.length_c   1.000
_cell.angle_alpha   90.00
_cell.angle_beta   90.00
_cell.angle_gamma   90.00
#
_symmetry.space_group_name_H-M   'P 1'
#
loop_
_entity.id
_entity.type
_entity.pdbx_description
1 polymer ?
#
loop_
_entity_poly.entity_id
_entity_poly.type
_entity_poly.pdbx_seq_one_letter_code
_entity_poly.pdbx_strand_id
1 'polypeptide(L)'
;MTDECKYDDYNYVRENDTVQTHAPTIDTYNTAARALEPLMPMLTWEQVYFKLLRAHKEIKRLNVEIPRVVTWIADENRVLCRAERVLRSPEGKSREKIEVDIGMAVQLALYHQQRGRFDDTHMQRFWALAKTPGFTGSLKPGISKERRAVQDALQKARTELARLEGDEMEVDERTLVVDAAAGGWRRDDNDEWEDTAEEEGQV
;
A
#
# COMPACT_ATOMS: atom_id res chain seq x y z
N MET A 1 39.20 -43.78 -27.34
CA MET A 1 38.21 -43.35 -26.35
C MET A 1 37.63 -42.04 -26.83
N THR A 2 36.55 -42.15 -27.61
CA THR A 2 35.73 -41.02 -28.07
C THR A 2 34.31 -41.45 -27.72
N ASP A 3 33.73 -40.84 -26.68
CA ASP A 3 32.35 -41.13 -26.31
C ASP A 3 31.43 -40.64 -27.42
N GLU A 4 30.86 -41.58 -28.15
CA GLU A 4 29.75 -41.33 -29.04
C GLU A 4 28.54 -40.99 -28.17
N CYS A 5 28.30 -39.69 -27.98
CA CYS A 5 27.06 -39.19 -27.43
C CYS A 5 25.90 -39.62 -28.33
N LYS A 6 25.30 -40.77 -28.01
CA LYS A 6 24.02 -41.21 -28.57
C LYS A 6 22.97 -40.17 -28.21
N TYR A 7 22.66 -39.30 -29.17
CA TYR A 7 21.39 -38.59 -29.17
C TYR A 7 20.33 -39.63 -29.49
N ASP A 8 19.63 -40.09 -28.45
CA ASP A 8 18.50 -41.01 -28.63
C ASP A 8 17.43 -40.34 -29.49
N ASP A 9 16.91 -41.09 -30.47
CA ASP A 9 15.82 -40.67 -31.35
C ASP A 9 14.60 -40.29 -30.52
N TYR A 10 14.35 -38.99 -30.36
CA TYR A 10 13.04 -38.48 -30.00
C TYR A 10 12.10 -38.70 -31.20
N ASN A 11 11.58 -39.92 -31.28
CA ASN A 11 10.50 -40.31 -32.20
C ASN A 11 9.27 -39.43 -31.94
N TYR A 12 9.19 -38.32 -32.68
CA TYR A 12 8.03 -37.45 -32.70
C TYR A 12 6.90 -38.23 -33.37
N VAL A 13 6.01 -38.80 -32.55
CA VAL A 13 4.86 -39.61 -32.98
C VAL A 13 4.04 -38.82 -34.00
N ARG A 14 4.14 -39.21 -35.29
CA ARG A 14 3.32 -38.66 -36.38
C ARG A 14 1.94 -39.32 -36.37
N GLU A 15 1.12 -38.97 -35.40
CA GLU A 15 -0.31 -39.27 -35.44
C GLU A 15 -1.08 -38.06 -36.01
N ASN A 16 -1.23 -38.07 -37.33
CA ASN A 16 -2.36 -37.60 -38.16
C ASN A 16 -3.23 -36.38 -37.74
N ASP A 17 -2.74 -35.43 -36.95
CA ASP A 17 -3.40 -34.13 -36.78
C ASP A 17 -2.87 -33.08 -37.75
N THR A 18 -3.78 -32.17 -38.15
CA THR A 18 -3.59 -31.14 -39.18
C THR A 18 -2.22 -30.45 -39.09
N VAL A 19 -1.49 -30.39 -40.21
CA VAL A 19 -0.25 -29.60 -40.31
C VAL A 19 -0.60 -28.11 -40.20
N GLN A 20 -0.65 -27.61 -38.96
CA GLN A 20 -0.72 -26.18 -38.68
C GLN A 20 0.60 -25.57 -39.17
N THR A 21 0.53 -24.88 -40.31
CA THR A 21 1.67 -24.17 -40.88
C THR A 21 2.03 -22.99 -39.97
N HIS A 22 2.90 -23.22 -38.98
CA HIS A 22 3.30 -22.23 -37.98
C HIS A 22 4.23 -21.12 -38.51
N ALA A 23 4.65 -21.20 -39.77
CA ALA A 23 5.53 -20.25 -40.45
C ALA A 23 5.16 -18.77 -40.28
N PRO A 24 3.92 -18.29 -40.54
CA PRO A 24 3.63 -16.85 -40.53
C PRO A 24 3.80 -16.22 -39.15
N THR A 25 3.59 -16.98 -38.07
CA THR A 25 3.79 -16.51 -36.69
C THR A 25 5.28 -16.34 -36.35
N ILE A 26 6.12 -17.26 -36.85
CA ILE A 26 7.58 -17.19 -36.72
C ILE A 26 8.12 -16.01 -37.53
N ASP A 27 7.68 -15.86 -38.77
CA ASP A 27 8.15 -14.81 -39.67
C ASP A 27 7.76 -13.42 -39.15
N THR A 28 6.55 -13.27 -38.60
CA THR A 28 6.11 -12.03 -37.92
C THR A 28 7.00 -11.72 -36.71
N TYR A 29 7.28 -12.72 -35.86
CA TYR A 29 8.17 -12.54 -34.70
C TYR A 29 9.60 -12.17 -35.11
N ASN A 30 10.18 -12.91 -36.07
CA ASN A 30 11.55 -12.68 -36.53
C ASN A 30 11.71 -11.36 -37.29
N THR A 31 10.67 -10.90 -38.00
CA THR A 31 10.62 -9.57 -38.62
C THR A 31 10.61 -8.48 -37.56
N ALA A 32 9.78 -8.61 -36.52
CA ALA A 32 9.77 -7.68 -35.40
C ALA A 32 11.10 -7.69 -34.61
N ALA A 33 11.71 -8.86 -34.41
CA ALA A 33 13.00 -9.00 -33.72
C ALA A 33 14.18 -8.37 -34.50
N ARG A 34 14.12 -8.37 -35.84
CA ARG A 34 15.07 -7.65 -36.71
C ARG A 34 14.90 -6.13 -36.67
N ALA A 35 13.73 -5.62 -36.27
CA ALA A 35 13.45 -4.20 -36.14
C ALA A 35 13.86 -3.62 -34.77
N LEU A 36 14.46 -4.43 -33.88
CA LEU A 36 15.01 -4.00 -32.60
C LEU A 36 16.53 -3.81 -32.70
N GLU A 37 17.04 -2.75 -32.08
CA GLU A 37 18.46 -2.54 -31.85
C GLU A 37 18.82 -2.89 -30.39
N PRO A 38 19.88 -3.67 -30.12
CA PRO A 38 20.72 -4.39 -31.08
C PRO A 38 20.03 -5.63 -31.70
N LEU A 39 20.54 -6.08 -32.85
CA LEU A 39 20.03 -7.24 -33.58
C LEU A 39 19.99 -8.50 -32.70
N MET A 40 18.77 -9.01 -32.47
CA MET A 40 18.54 -10.23 -31.68
C MET A 40 18.82 -11.49 -32.53
N PRO A 41 19.43 -12.54 -31.95
CA PRO A 41 19.61 -13.81 -32.66
C PRO A 41 18.26 -14.43 -33.03
N MET A 42 18.17 -15.00 -34.24
CA MET A 42 16.94 -15.64 -34.74
C MET A 42 16.58 -16.84 -33.88
N LEU A 43 15.31 -16.95 -33.52
CA LEU A 43 14.82 -18.00 -32.63
C LEU A 43 14.27 -19.19 -33.41
N THR A 44 14.43 -20.38 -32.83
CA THR A 44 13.73 -21.59 -33.30
C THR A 44 12.23 -21.50 -32.96
N TRP A 45 11.41 -22.32 -33.63
CA TRP A 45 9.96 -22.38 -33.35
C TRP A 45 9.68 -22.64 -31.87
N GLU A 46 10.39 -23.59 -31.27
CA GLU A 46 10.25 -23.95 -29.85
C GLU A 46 10.52 -22.75 -28.93
N GLN A 47 11.56 -21.97 -29.22
CA GLN A 47 11.89 -20.77 -28.45
C GLN A 47 10.82 -19.68 -28.58
N VAL A 48 10.24 -19.49 -29.78
CA VAL A 48 9.11 -18.57 -30.00
C VAL A 48 7.87 -19.07 -29.22
N TYR A 49 7.57 -20.37 -29.30
CA TYR A 49 6.45 -21.00 -28.60
C TYR A 49 6.54 -20.83 -27.08
N PHE A 50 7.68 -21.13 -26.46
CA PHE A 50 7.87 -20.93 -25.02
C PHE A 50 7.81 -19.45 -24.62
N LYS A 51 8.30 -18.52 -25.46
CA LYS A 51 8.14 -17.07 -25.21
C LYS A 51 6.67 -16.64 -25.28
N LEU A 52 5.89 -17.13 -26.23
CA LEU A 52 4.45 -16.87 -26.32
C LEU A 52 3.70 -17.43 -25.11
N LEU A 53 3.96 -18.67 -24.70
CA LEU A 53 3.37 -19.25 -23.49
C LEU A 53 3.73 -18.44 -22.24
N ARG A 54 4.98 -17.98 -22.13
CA ARG A 54 5.42 -17.13 -21.02
C ARG A 54 4.72 -15.78 -21.04
N ALA A 55 4.58 -15.13 -22.21
CA ALA A 55 3.88 -13.85 -22.34
C ALA A 55 2.42 -13.93 -21.85
N HIS A 56 1.69 -15.00 -22.19
CA HIS A 56 0.32 -15.20 -21.69
C HIS A 56 0.24 -15.35 -20.17
N LYS A 57 1.21 -16.03 -19.55
CA LYS A 57 1.32 -16.14 -18.08
C LYS A 57 1.70 -14.79 -17.45
N GLU A 58 2.61 -14.05 -18.09
CA GLU A 58 3.09 -12.74 -17.64
C GLU A 58 1.96 -11.71 -17.65
N ILE A 59 1.15 -11.62 -18.71
CA ILE A 59 -0.01 -10.74 -18.80
C ILE A 59 -0.98 -11.01 -17.63
N LYS A 60 -1.29 -12.29 -17.35
CA LYS A 60 -2.14 -12.67 -16.22
C LYS A 60 -1.54 -12.25 -14.86
N ARG A 61 -0.23 -12.33 -14.69
CA ARG A 61 0.46 -11.88 -13.46
C ARG A 61 0.44 -10.35 -13.33
N LEU A 62 0.77 -9.63 -14.40
CA LEU A 62 0.81 -8.17 -14.44
C LEU A 62 -0.56 -7.54 -14.22
N ASN A 63 -1.65 -8.17 -14.68
CA ASN A 63 -3.03 -7.74 -14.38
C ASN A 63 -3.33 -7.72 -12.87
N VAL A 64 -2.59 -8.47 -12.05
CA VAL A 64 -2.71 -8.48 -10.58
C VAL A 64 -1.64 -7.60 -9.92
N GLU A 65 -0.42 -7.57 -10.47
CA GLU A 65 0.70 -6.79 -9.91
C GLU A 65 0.57 -5.28 -10.14
N ILE A 66 0.11 -4.84 -11.32
CA ILE A 66 -0.05 -3.41 -11.63
C ILE A 66 -1.03 -2.74 -10.64
N PRO A 67 -2.26 -3.26 -10.39
CA PRO A 67 -3.13 -2.72 -9.35
C PRO A 67 -2.50 -2.71 -7.95
N ARG A 68 -1.69 -3.71 -7.60
CA ARG A 68 -0.99 -3.76 -6.29
C ARG A 68 0.04 -2.64 -6.16
N VAL A 69 0.86 -2.42 -7.19
CA VAL A 69 1.84 -1.31 -7.20
C VAL A 69 1.12 0.04 -7.14
N VAL A 70 0.06 0.23 -7.92
CA VAL A 70 -0.76 1.46 -7.88
C VAL A 70 -1.41 1.67 -6.50
N THR A 71 -1.89 0.60 -5.86
CA THR A 71 -2.42 0.66 -4.49
C THR A 71 -1.34 1.05 -3.48
N TRP A 72 -0.14 0.48 -3.60
CA TRP A 72 0.99 0.77 -2.73
C TRP A 72 1.44 2.24 -2.87
N ILE A 73 1.60 2.74 -4.10
CA ILE A 73 1.90 4.17 -4.38
C ILE A 73 0.83 5.06 -3.74
N ALA A 74 -0.46 4.78 -3.95
CA ALA A 74 -1.54 5.59 -3.39
C ALA A 74 -1.59 5.57 -1.85
N ASP A 75 -1.26 4.43 -1.24
CA ASP A 75 -1.27 4.26 0.21
C ASP A 75 -0.04 4.89 0.88
N GLU A 76 1.15 4.73 0.30
CA GLU A 76 2.39 5.39 0.76
C GLU A 76 2.24 6.92 0.68
N ASN A 77 1.81 7.45 -0.46
CA ASN A 77 1.52 8.89 -0.63
C ASN A 77 0.54 9.41 0.45
N ARG A 78 -0.52 8.66 0.77
CA ARG A 78 -1.48 9.07 1.81
C ARG A 78 -0.87 9.04 3.21
N VAL A 79 -0.02 8.06 3.52
CA VAL A 79 0.67 7.95 4.82
C VAL A 79 1.66 9.10 4.98
N LEU A 80 2.51 9.37 3.99
CA LEU A 80 3.49 10.46 4.01
C LEU A 80 2.81 11.82 4.16
N CYS A 81 1.82 12.15 3.32
CA CYS A 81 1.05 13.40 3.41
C CYS A 81 0.32 13.56 4.75
N ARG A 82 -0.10 12.46 5.41
CA ARG A 82 -0.71 12.52 6.75
C ARG A 82 0.34 12.76 7.82
N ALA A 83 1.47 12.07 7.77
CA ALA A 83 2.57 12.21 8.72
C ALA A 83 3.14 13.62 8.69
N GLU A 84 3.42 14.15 7.50
CA GLU A 84 3.90 15.53 7.31
C GLU A 84 2.92 16.56 7.91
N ARG A 85 1.61 16.41 7.66
CA ARG A 85 0.60 17.32 8.23
C ARG A 85 0.55 17.28 9.76
N VAL A 86 0.67 16.09 10.35
CA VAL A 86 0.67 15.92 11.83
C VAL A 86 1.92 16.54 12.46
N LEU A 87 3.08 16.41 11.81
CA LEU A 87 4.32 17.01 12.28
C LEU A 87 4.29 18.55 12.14
N ARG A 88 3.79 19.07 11.00
CA ARG A 88 3.64 20.51 10.76
C ARG A 88 2.58 21.20 11.63
N SER A 89 1.62 20.47 12.23
CA SER A 89 0.69 21.10 13.18
C SER A 89 1.41 21.51 14.47
N PRO A 90 1.31 22.77 14.94
CA PRO A 90 1.87 23.21 16.21
C PRO A 90 0.96 22.88 17.41
N GLU A 91 -0.25 22.38 17.18
CA GLU A 91 -1.28 22.19 18.20
C GLU A 91 -0.84 21.20 19.30
N GLY A 92 -0.90 21.65 20.56
CA GLY A 92 -0.64 20.81 21.73
C GLY A 92 0.82 20.37 21.93
N LYS A 93 1.80 21.08 21.35
CA LYS A 93 3.22 20.70 21.41
C LYS A 93 4.08 21.73 22.16
N SER A 94 5.01 21.24 22.97
CA SER A 94 6.09 22.03 23.57
C SER A 94 7.07 22.54 22.51
N ARG A 95 7.70 23.70 22.76
CA ARG A 95 8.61 24.38 21.81
C ARG A 95 9.73 23.48 21.26
N GLU A 96 10.43 22.75 22.13
CA GLU A 96 11.49 21.81 21.76
C GLU A 96 10.99 20.73 20.78
N LYS A 97 9.79 20.19 21.05
CA LYS A 97 9.15 19.17 20.20
C LYS A 97 8.76 19.74 18.83
N ILE A 98 8.37 21.01 18.75
CA ILE A 98 8.06 21.68 17.48
C ILE A 98 9.30 21.74 16.58
N GLU A 99 10.47 22.05 17.12
CA GLU A 99 11.72 22.13 16.33
C GLU A 99 12.11 20.74 15.76
N VAL A 100 12.00 19.68 16.56
CA VAL A 100 12.23 18.29 16.11
C VAL A 100 11.20 17.86 15.06
N ASP A 101 9.91 18.14 15.28
CA ASP A 101 8.84 17.78 14.35
C ASP A 101 8.97 18.52 13.00
N ILE A 102 9.43 19.78 13.00
CA ILE A 102 9.74 20.54 11.77
C ILE A 102 10.88 19.87 11.01
N GLY A 103 11.98 19.49 11.69
CA GLY A 103 13.10 18.78 11.07
C GLY A 103 12.66 17.46 10.44
N MET A 104 11.85 16.68 11.15
CA MET A 104 11.28 15.42 10.66
C MET A 104 10.32 15.64 9.47
N ALA A 105 9.49 16.69 9.49
CA ALA A 105 8.61 17.04 8.37
C ALA A 105 9.39 17.42 7.10
N VAL A 106 10.52 18.13 7.25
CA VAL A 106 11.42 18.44 6.11
C VAL A 106 12.07 17.16 5.57
N GLN A 107 12.54 16.26 6.42
CA GLN A 107 13.10 14.97 5.99
C GLN A 107 12.07 14.11 5.25
N LEU A 108 10.83 14.02 5.75
CA LEU A 108 9.74 13.31 5.08
C LEU A 108 9.39 13.95 3.73
N ALA A 109 9.36 15.28 3.62
CA ALA A 109 9.11 15.96 2.35
C ALA A 109 10.22 15.68 1.31
N LEU A 110 11.49 15.65 1.72
CA LEU A 110 12.61 15.27 0.85
C LEU A 110 12.53 13.80 0.42
N TYR A 111 12.23 12.89 1.34
CA TYR A 111 12.01 11.48 1.02
C TYR A 111 10.85 11.29 0.03
N HIS A 112 9.73 11.97 0.28
CA HIS A 112 8.54 11.92 -0.56
C HIS A 112 8.81 12.48 -1.96
N GLN A 113 9.54 13.59 -2.08
CA GLN A 113 9.98 14.13 -3.36
C GLN A 113 10.88 13.16 -4.15
N GLN A 114 11.82 12.47 -3.47
CA GLN A 114 12.67 11.47 -4.12
C GLN A 114 11.85 10.27 -4.61
N ARG A 115 10.93 9.78 -3.78
CA ARG A 115 10.04 8.65 -4.07
C ARG A 115 9.10 8.94 -5.24
N GLY A 116 8.47 10.12 -5.24
CA GLY A 116 7.56 10.59 -6.27
C GLY A 116 8.13 10.54 -7.69
N ARG A 117 9.44 10.79 -7.88
CA ARG A 117 10.10 10.68 -9.20
C ARG A 117 10.06 9.25 -9.76
N PHE A 118 10.18 8.23 -8.91
CA PHE A 118 10.06 6.83 -9.31
C PHE A 118 8.59 6.48 -9.57
N ASP A 119 7.70 6.92 -8.69
CA ASP A 119 6.27 6.65 -8.80
C ASP A 119 5.67 7.29 -10.06
N ASP A 120 6.03 8.53 -10.38
CA ASP A 120 5.70 9.20 -11.65
C ASP A 120 6.18 8.38 -12.85
N THR A 121 7.41 7.87 -12.81
CA THR A 121 7.97 7.02 -13.87
C THR A 121 7.19 5.72 -14.02
N HIS A 122 6.80 5.09 -12.91
CA HIS A 122 5.95 3.90 -12.92
C HIS A 122 4.56 4.19 -13.46
N MET A 123 3.91 5.26 -13.00
CA MET A 123 2.58 5.67 -13.45
C MET A 123 2.58 6.04 -14.94
N GLN A 124 3.57 6.79 -15.43
CA GLN A 124 3.72 7.09 -16.87
C GLN A 124 3.82 5.81 -17.72
N ARG A 125 4.63 4.83 -17.27
CA ARG A 125 4.75 3.52 -17.94
C ARG A 125 3.45 2.73 -17.89
N PHE A 126 2.75 2.73 -16.76
CA PHE A 126 1.43 2.07 -16.64
C PHE A 126 0.37 2.75 -17.52
N TRP A 127 0.36 4.09 -17.63
CA TRP A 127 -0.51 4.82 -18.56
C TRP A 127 -0.17 4.54 -20.03
N ALA A 128 1.11 4.35 -20.38
CA ALA A 128 1.50 3.93 -21.72
C ALA A 128 1.02 2.49 -22.01
N LEU A 129 1.19 1.56 -21.07
CA LEU A 129 0.70 0.18 -21.18
C LEU A 129 -0.84 0.11 -21.27
N ALA A 130 -1.57 0.92 -20.51
CA ALA A 130 -3.03 0.97 -20.58
C ALA A 130 -3.58 1.51 -21.92
N LYS A 131 -2.74 2.16 -22.74
CA LYS A 131 -3.08 2.61 -24.10
C LYS A 131 -2.78 1.57 -25.18
N THR A 132 -2.06 0.48 -24.88
CA THR A 132 -1.75 -0.54 -25.89
C THR A 132 -2.99 -1.40 -26.19
N PRO A 133 -3.25 -1.76 -27.47
CA PRO A 133 -4.35 -2.64 -27.82
C PRO A 133 -4.19 -4.00 -27.12
N GLY A 134 -5.28 -4.51 -26.55
CA GLY A 134 -5.28 -5.79 -25.81
C GLY A 134 -4.90 -5.69 -24.32
N PHE A 135 -4.69 -4.49 -23.76
CA PHE A 135 -4.57 -4.32 -22.31
C PHE A 135 -5.87 -4.74 -21.59
N THR A 136 -5.75 -5.64 -20.61
CA THR A 136 -6.89 -6.20 -19.84
C THR A 136 -6.80 -5.92 -18.33
N GLY A 137 -5.77 -5.17 -17.90
CA GLY A 137 -5.55 -4.84 -16.50
C GLY A 137 -6.39 -3.66 -16.01
N SER A 138 -6.11 -3.21 -14.79
CA SER A 138 -6.70 -2.02 -14.19
C SER A 138 -5.64 -1.12 -13.59
N LEU A 139 -5.79 0.19 -13.75
CA LEU A 139 -4.98 1.22 -13.07
C LEU A 139 -5.72 1.85 -11.88
N LYS A 140 -6.87 1.30 -11.46
CA LYS A 140 -7.58 1.78 -10.27
C LYS A 140 -6.87 1.26 -9.01
N PRO A 141 -6.50 2.13 -8.05
CA PRO A 141 -6.04 1.68 -6.74
C PRO A 141 -7.10 0.78 -6.07
N GLY A 142 -6.64 -0.31 -5.44
CA GLY A 142 -7.45 -1.17 -4.59
C GLY A 142 -7.42 -0.70 -3.13
N ILE A 143 -7.64 -1.65 -2.22
CA ILE A 143 -7.53 -1.46 -0.77
C ILE A 143 -6.44 -2.42 -0.27
N SER A 144 -5.41 -1.90 0.40
CA SER A 144 -4.38 -2.72 1.03
C SER A 144 -4.95 -3.56 2.18
N LYS A 145 -4.30 -4.69 2.50
CA LYS A 145 -4.72 -5.57 3.60
C LYS A 145 -4.75 -4.84 4.94
N GLU A 146 -3.76 -4.00 5.18
CA GLU A 146 -3.64 -3.17 6.39
C GLU A 146 -4.77 -2.16 6.49
N ARG A 147 -5.04 -1.38 5.42
CA ARG A 147 -6.17 -0.44 5.41
C ARG A 147 -7.50 -1.16 5.63
N ARG A 148 -7.69 -2.33 5.02
CA ARG A 148 -8.91 -3.10 5.19
C ARG A 148 -9.09 -3.55 6.64
N ALA A 149 -8.06 -4.10 7.27
CA ALA A 149 -8.11 -4.48 8.69
C ALA A 149 -8.44 -3.29 9.61
N VAL A 150 -7.87 -2.11 9.33
CA VAL A 150 -8.19 -0.88 10.07
C VAL A 150 -9.64 -0.43 9.83
N GLN A 151 -10.16 -0.51 8.61
CA GLN A 151 -11.55 -0.19 8.30
C GLN A 151 -12.53 -1.15 8.98
N ASP A 152 -12.26 -2.45 8.93
CA ASP A 152 -13.09 -3.49 9.55
C ASP A 152 -13.12 -3.33 11.08
N ALA A 153 -11.96 -3.04 11.71
CA ALA A 153 -11.87 -2.75 13.14
C ALA A 153 -12.62 -1.45 13.54
N LEU A 154 -12.48 -0.38 12.76
CA LEU A 154 -13.16 0.89 13.01
C LEU A 154 -14.68 0.77 12.85
N GLN A 155 -15.14 0.00 11.86
CA GLN A 155 -16.56 -0.30 11.68
C GLN A 155 -17.10 -1.11 12.86
N LYS A 156 -16.35 -2.12 13.35
CA LYS A 156 -16.73 -2.90 14.55
C LYS A 156 -16.87 -2.00 15.77
N ALA A 157 -15.87 -1.16 16.07
CA ALA A 157 -15.91 -0.23 17.19
C ALA A 157 -17.10 0.75 17.09
N ARG A 158 -17.41 1.23 15.87
CA ARG A 158 -18.59 2.09 15.63
C ARG A 158 -19.91 1.37 15.91
N THR A 159 -20.05 0.09 15.53
CA THR A 159 -21.25 -0.69 15.86
C THR A 159 -21.37 -1.03 17.35
N GLU A 160 -20.24 -1.11 18.05
CA GLU A 160 -20.19 -1.37 19.49
C GLU A 160 -20.59 -0.12 20.29
N LEU A 161 -20.07 1.06 19.93
CA LEU A 161 -20.53 2.36 20.46
C LEU A 161 -22.04 2.57 20.24
N ALA A 162 -22.53 2.38 19.01
CA ALA A 162 -23.96 2.54 18.71
C ALA A 162 -24.87 1.56 19.46
N ARG A 163 -24.34 0.42 19.94
CA ARG A 163 -25.08 -0.52 20.80
C ARG A 163 -25.12 -0.06 22.26
N LEU A 164 -24.07 0.63 22.73
CA LEU A 164 -24.02 1.19 24.08
C LEU A 164 -24.84 2.50 24.18
N GLU A 165 -24.84 3.31 23.12
CA GLU A 165 -25.67 4.53 23.02
C GLU A 165 -27.16 4.22 22.78
N GLY A 166 -27.48 3.05 22.22
CA GLY A 166 -28.86 2.60 21.99
C GLY A 166 -29.54 1.94 23.19
N ASP A 167 -28.82 1.75 24.30
CA ASP A 167 -29.32 1.18 25.56
C ASP A 167 -29.75 2.33 26.50
N GLU A 168 -30.52 3.31 25.98
CA GLU A 168 -31.21 4.29 26.82
C GLU A 168 -32.23 3.55 27.70
N MET A 169 -31.82 3.35 28.95
CA MET A 169 -32.61 2.70 29.99
C MET A 169 -33.97 3.39 30.12
N GLU A 170 -35.05 2.62 29.96
CA GLU A 170 -36.42 3.06 30.22
C GLU A 170 -36.51 3.51 31.69
N VAL A 171 -36.53 4.83 31.90
CA VAL A 171 -36.64 5.43 33.24
C VAL A 171 -38.08 5.27 33.71
N ASP A 172 -38.36 4.23 34.47
CA ASP A 172 -39.64 4.05 35.17
C ASP A 172 -39.85 5.21 36.15
N GLU A 173 -40.81 6.10 35.84
CA GLU A 173 -41.10 7.35 36.58
C GLU A 173 -41.72 7.12 37.99
N ARG A 174 -41.38 6.04 38.69
CA ARG A 174 -42.11 5.55 39.88
C ARG A 174 -41.34 5.49 41.20
N THR A 175 -40.13 6.05 41.28
CA THR A 175 -39.36 6.15 42.53
C THR A 175 -38.94 7.59 42.88
N LEU A 176 -39.94 8.46 43.10
CA LEU A 176 -39.77 9.80 43.70
C LEU A 176 -40.55 9.96 45.02
N VAL A 177 -40.14 9.19 46.03
CA VAL A 177 -40.42 9.32 47.48
C VAL A 177 -39.31 8.48 48.16
N VAL A 178 -38.52 8.87 49.16
CA VAL A 178 -38.33 10.07 50.02
C VAL A 178 -36.79 10.16 50.27
N ASP A 179 -36.15 11.19 50.84
CA ASP A 179 -36.62 12.34 51.62
C ASP A 179 -35.68 13.57 51.48
N ALA A 180 -36.06 14.72 52.04
CA ALA A 180 -35.23 15.93 52.10
C ALA A 180 -34.80 16.24 53.56
N ALA A 181 -33.63 15.73 53.98
CA ALA A 181 -33.08 16.04 55.31
C ALA A 181 -31.54 16.20 55.31
N ALA A 182 -31.11 17.44 55.57
CA ALA A 182 -29.87 17.87 56.22
C ALA A 182 -28.56 17.06 56.01
N GLY A 183 -27.63 17.63 55.23
CA GLY A 183 -26.22 17.24 55.19
C GLY A 183 -25.36 18.36 54.59
N GLY A 184 -24.77 19.20 55.42
CA GLY A 184 -24.02 20.38 54.96
C GLY A 184 -22.66 20.02 54.36
N TRP A 185 -22.38 20.53 53.16
CA TRP A 185 -21.04 20.49 52.58
C TRP A 185 -20.13 21.46 53.32
N ARG A 186 -19.23 20.93 54.16
CA ARG A 186 -18.07 21.70 54.64
C ARG A 186 -17.16 21.97 53.44
N ARG A 187 -16.68 23.21 53.34
CA ARG A 187 -15.39 23.46 52.69
C ARG A 187 -14.32 23.12 53.72
N ASP A 188 -13.49 22.15 53.41
CA ASP A 188 -12.18 22.05 54.02
C ASP A 188 -11.24 22.89 53.15
N ASP A 189 -11.00 24.11 53.61
CA ASP A 189 -9.85 24.92 53.19
C ASP A 189 -8.61 24.42 53.98
N ASN A 190 -7.42 24.69 53.45
CA ASN A 190 -6.06 24.56 54.04
C ASN A 190 -5.18 23.36 53.57
N ASP A 191 -3.86 23.49 53.81
CA ASP A 191 -2.68 22.82 53.23
C ASP A 191 -2.03 23.66 52.09
N GLU A 192 -1.55 24.89 52.35
CA GLU A 192 -0.43 25.24 53.23
C GLU A 192 0.91 24.67 52.73
N TRP A 193 1.56 25.41 51.83
CA TRP A 193 2.95 25.19 51.41
C TRP A 193 3.78 26.34 51.95
N GLU A 194 4.62 26.07 52.95
CA GLU A 194 5.53 27.04 53.54
C GLU A 194 6.66 27.40 52.56
N ASP A 195 6.92 28.71 52.41
CA ASP A 195 8.17 29.21 51.85
C ASP A 195 9.31 28.96 52.85
N THR A 196 10.37 28.26 52.43
CA THR A 196 11.67 28.32 53.11
C THR A 196 12.74 28.79 52.12
N ALA A 197 13.09 30.07 52.23
CA ALA A 197 14.28 30.64 51.61
C ALA A 197 15.40 30.76 52.66
N GLU A 198 16.55 30.14 52.39
CA GLU A 198 17.86 30.47 52.98
C GLU A 198 18.82 30.51 51.78
N GLU A 199 19.20 31.69 51.30
CA GLU A 199 20.31 32.54 51.77
C GLU A 199 21.72 31.96 51.57
N GLU A 200 22.41 32.62 50.62
CA GLU A 200 23.83 32.99 50.53
C GLU A 200 24.93 32.15 51.19
N GLY A 201 25.95 31.84 50.37
CA GLY A 201 27.26 31.38 50.81
C GLY A 201 28.36 31.75 49.81
N GLN A 202 28.93 32.96 49.93
CA GLN A 202 30.14 33.37 49.21
C GLN A 202 31.40 32.75 49.85
N VAL A 203 32.31 32.20 49.03
CA VAL A 203 33.75 32.56 48.95
C VAL A 203 34.25 32.31 47.53
#